data_AF-A0AA95M875-F1
#
_entry.id   AF-A0AA95M875-F1
#
_cell.length_a   1.000
_cell.length_b   1.000
_cell.length_c   1.000
_cell.angle_alpha   90.00
_cell.angle_beta   90.00
_cell.angle_gamma   90.00
#
_symmetry.space_group_name_H-M   'P 1'
#
loop_
_entity.id
_entity.type
_entity.pdbx_description
1 polymer ?
#
loop_
_entity_poly.entity_id
_entity_poly.type
_entity_poly.pdbx_seq_one_letter_code
_entity_poly.pdbx_strand_id
1 'polypeptide(L)'
;MKIDLVPTTVVQGNKHCVFCGDLFDYVALVNGENILEELKNFNPEKAVTDQVVVLKNSSVNSTKQQIIDLEITVRCPQCNSNNRFTGYFGDSDKVIEF
;
A
#
# COMPACT_ATOMS: atom_id res chain seq x y z
N MET A 1 2.69 23.85 -17.92
CA MET A 1 1.92 22.61 -17.67
C MET A 1 1.93 22.42 -16.15
N LYS A 2 0.81 22.61 -15.46
CA LYS A 2 0.72 22.31 -14.03
C LYS A 2 0.66 20.80 -13.94
N ILE A 3 1.70 20.19 -13.39
CA ILE A 3 1.66 18.79 -12.99
C ILE A 3 0.88 18.83 -11.68
N ASP A 4 -0.39 18.47 -11.73
CA ASP A 4 -1.15 18.23 -10.50
C ASP A 4 -0.47 17.04 -9.83
N LEU A 5 0.33 17.31 -8.78
CA LEU A 5 0.91 16.28 -7.92
C LEU A 5 -0.28 15.56 -7.27
N VAL A 6 -0.66 14.42 -7.84
CA VAL A 6 -1.62 13.53 -7.20
C VAL A 6 -0.94 13.05 -5.92
N PRO A 7 -1.51 13.30 -4.72
CA PRO A 7 -0.87 12.92 -3.47
C PRO A 7 -0.57 11.42 -3.48
N THR A 8 0.70 11.09 -3.26
CA THR A 8 1.14 9.70 -3.23
C THR A 8 0.46 9.01 -2.05
N THR A 9 -0.31 7.97 -2.36
CA THR A 9 -1.02 7.21 -1.33
C THR A 9 -0.29 5.90 -1.10
N VAL A 10 0.25 5.74 0.12
CA VAL A 10 1.02 4.56 0.52
C VAL A 10 0.38 3.93 1.75
N VAL A 11 0.22 2.61 1.71
CA VAL A 11 -0.18 1.80 2.86
C VAL A 11 0.99 0.96 3.30
N GLN A 12 1.32 1.00 4.59
CA GLN A 12 2.40 0.20 5.16
C GLN A 12 1.91 -0.62 6.33
N GLY A 13 2.55 -1.75 6.57
CA GLY A 13 2.22 -2.64 7.69
C GLY A 13 3.14 -3.85 7.72
N ASN A 14 2.74 -4.85 8.50
CA ASN A 14 3.42 -6.14 8.57
C ASN A 14 2.42 -7.28 8.33
N LYS A 15 2.92 -8.40 7.80
CA LYS A 15 2.15 -9.63 7.62
C LYS A 15 3.02 -10.87 7.76
N HIS A 16 2.40 -11.95 8.25
CA HIS A 16 2.98 -13.27 8.16
C HIS A 16 2.77 -13.82 6.76
N CYS A 17 3.82 -14.40 6.18
CA CYS A 17 3.73 -15.09 4.91
C CYS A 17 2.89 -16.36 5.07
N VAL A 18 1.86 -16.53 4.22
CA VAL A 18 0.99 -17.72 4.27
C VAL A 18 1.73 -19.00 3.87
N PHE A 19 2.88 -18.88 3.21
CA PHE A 19 3.66 -20.03 2.73
C PHE A 19 4.80 -20.43 3.68
N CYS A 20 5.65 -19.49 4.11
CA CYS A 20 6.79 -19.80 5.00
C CYS A 20 6.54 -19.46 6.47
N GLY A 21 5.46 -18.74 6.79
CA GLY A 21 5.16 -18.32 8.16
C GLY A 21 5.95 -17.10 8.65
N ASP A 22 6.99 -16.65 7.94
CA ASP A 22 7.81 -15.53 8.39
C ASP A 22 7.05 -14.20 8.38
N LEU A 23 7.32 -13.37 9.38
CA LEU A 23 6.84 -11.99 9.42
C LEU A 23 7.68 -11.12 8.47
N PHE A 24 7.02 -10.29 7.68
CA PHE A 24 7.68 -9.28 6.84
C PHE A 24 6.93 -7.95 6.86
N ASP A 25 7.69 -6.86 6.76
CA ASP A 25 7.15 -5.52 6.58
C ASP A 25 6.90 -5.24 5.10
N TYR A 26 5.84 -4.50 4.80
CA TYR A 26 5.48 -4.15 3.43
C TYR A 26 5.13 -2.66 3.27
N VAL A 27 5.27 -2.20 2.03
CA VAL A 27 4.86 -0.90 1.54
C VAL A 27 4.07 -1.12 0.25
N ALA A 28 2.83 -0.67 0.22
CA ALA A 28 1.92 -0.79 -0.91
C ALA A 28 1.60 0.59 -1.46
N LEU A 29 1.97 0.83 -2.71
CA LEU A 29 1.66 2.05 -3.45
C LEU A 29 0.24 1.91 -4.02
N VAL A 30 -0.70 2.69 -3.47
CA VAL A 30 -2.10 2.71 -3.91
C VAL A 30 -2.27 3.67 -5.08
N ASN A 31 -1.58 4.82 -5.03
CA ASN A 31 -1.62 5.84 -6.07
C ASN A 31 -0.31 6.63 -6.09
N GLY A 32 0.17 6.96 -7.30
CA GLY A 32 1.44 7.65 -7.54
C GLY A 32 2.13 7.10 -8.78
N GLU A 33 2.49 7.96 -9.73
CA GLU A 33 3.23 7.54 -10.93
C GLU A 33 4.74 7.49 -10.63
N ASN A 34 5.42 6.44 -11.09
CA ASN A 34 6.88 6.32 -11.16
C ASN A 34 7.71 6.35 -9.86
N ILE A 35 7.12 6.36 -8.66
CA ILE A 35 7.92 6.38 -7.41
C ILE A 35 8.29 4.99 -6.87
N LEU A 36 7.91 3.90 -7.56
CA LEU A 36 8.11 2.54 -7.04
C LEU A 36 9.59 2.22 -6.79
N GLU A 37 10.47 2.67 -7.68
CA GLU A 37 11.92 2.48 -7.52
C GLU A 37 12.49 3.31 -6.38
N GLU A 38 11.99 4.53 -6.19
CA GLU A 38 12.37 5.41 -5.09
C GLU A 38 11.96 4.80 -3.74
N LEU A 39 10.76 4.23 -3.64
CA LEU A 39 10.30 3.54 -2.44
C LEU A 39 11.15 2.30 -2.11
N LYS A 40 11.54 1.52 -3.14
CA LYS A 40 12.45 0.38 -2.96
C LYS A 40 13.83 0.82 -2.46
N ASN A 41 14.35 1.93 -2.98
CA ASN A 41 15.63 2.48 -2.55
C ASN A 41 15.58 3.12 -1.16
N PHE A 42 14.45 3.73 -0.80
CA PHE A 42 14.25 4.35 0.50
C PHE A 42 14.17 3.32 1.63
N ASN A 43 13.58 2.16 1.37
CA ASN A 43 13.38 1.14 2.40
C ASN A 43 13.63 -0.28 1.87
N PRO A 44 14.90 -0.67 1.65
CA PRO A 44 15.26 -1.93 0.99
C PRO A 44 14.91 -3.17 1.83
N GLU A 45 14.68 -3.01 3.14
CA GLU A 45 14.28 -4.09 4.03
C GLU A 45 12.78 -4.41 3.93
N LYS A 46 11.99 -3.52 3.33
CA LYS A 46 10.54 -3.71 3.17
C LYS A 46 10.20 -4.26 1.80
N ALA A 47 9.20 -5.13 1.76
CA ALA A 47 8.63 -5.60 0.52
C ALA A 47 7.74 -4.50 -0.10
N VAL A 48 8.17 -3.92 -1.22
CA VAL A 48 7.45 -2.85 -1.92
C VAL A 48 6.62 -3.42 -3.06
N THR A 49 5.35 -3.01 -3.16
CA THR A 49 4.44 -3.41 -4.25
C THR A 49 3.60 -2.25 -4.75
N ASP A 50 3.27 -2.27 -6.04
CA ASP A 50 2.22 -1.48 -6.69
C ASP A 50 1.00 -2.35 -7.07
N GLN A 51 1.03 -3.64 -6.74
CA GLN A 51 -0.07 -4.56 -7.02
C GLN A 51 -1.17 -4.40 -5.98
N VAL A 52 -1.91 -3.31 -6.11
CA VAL A 52 -3.03 -2.93 -5.25
C VAL A 52 -4.30 -2.80 -6.09
N VAL A 53 -5.39 -3.41 -5.62
CA VAL A 53 -6.72 -3.29 -6.23
C VAL A 53 -7.66 -2.64 -5.22
N VAL A 54 -8.33 -1.57 -5.62
CA VAL A 54 -9.39 -0.94 -4.82
C VAL A 54 -10.64 -1.81 -4.90
N LEU A 55 -11.03 -2.43 -3.79
CA LEU A 55 -12.19 -3.30 -3.71
C LEU A 55 -13.49 -2.52 -3.51
N LYS A 56 -13.46 -1.53 -2.61
CA LYS A 56 -14.63 -0.75 -2.25
C LYS A 56 -14.21 0.63 -1.74
N ASN A 57 -14.97 1.64 -2.13
CA ASN A 57 -14.89 2.97 -1.52
C ASN A 57 -16.20 3.20 -0.74
N SER A 58 -16.10 3.30 0.58
CA SER A 58 -17.23 3.55 1.47
C SER A 58 -17.09 4.94 2.07
N SER A 59 -18.11 5.78 1.89
CA SER A 59 -18.25 7.04 2.62
C SER A 59 -19.10 6.79 3.87
N VAL A 60 -18.57 7.13 5.04
CA VAL A 60 -19.31 7.02 6.31
C VAL A 60 -19.86 8.40 6.68
N ASN A 61 -21.15 8.62 6.40
CA ASN A 61 -22.04 9.73 6.83
C ASN A 61 -21.45 11.11 7.20
N SER A 62 -21.93 12.16 6.52
CA SER A 62 -21.94 13.62 6.87
C SER A 62 -20.62 14.34 7.15
N THR A 63 -19.62 13.64 7.68
CA THR A 63 -18.22 14.04 7.71
C THR A 63 -17.53 13.32 6.55
N LYS A 64 -16.73 14.04 5.77
CA LYS A 64 -16.10 13.61 4.51
C LYS A 64 -15.08 12.47 4.65
N GLN A 65 -15.29 11.49 5.53
CA GLN A 65 -14.38 10.36 5.74
C GLN A 65 -14.63 9.30 4.67
N GLN A 66 -13.63 9.09 3.82
CA GLN A 66 -13.56 7.97 2.89
C GLN A 66 -12.78 6.83 3.53
N ILE A 67 -13.32 5.62 3.44
CA ILE A 67 -12.62 4.37 3.75
C ILE A 67 -12.53 3.59 2.45
N ILE A 68 -11.30 3.31 2.04
CA ILE A 68 -10.98 2.56 0.84
C ILE A 68 -10.51 1.17 1.25
N ASP A 69 -11.31 0.16 0.92
CA ASP A 69 -10.91 -1.24 1.06
C ASP A 69 -9.99 -1.60 -0.10
N LEU A 70 -8.85 -2.21 0.23
CA LEU A 70 -7.79 -2.55 -0.70
C LEU A 70 -7.52 -4.04 -0.66
N GLU A 71 -7.19 -4.59 -1.80
CA GLU A 71 -6.53 -5.87 -1.93
C GLU A 71 -5.07 -5.63 -2.33
N ILE A 72 -4.16 -6.18 -1.55
CA ILE A 72 -2.73 -5.95 -1.71
C ILE A 72 -2.07 -7.30 -2.00
N THR A 73 -1.27 -7.34 -3.06
CA THR A 73 -0.41 -8.49 -3.38
C THR A 73 1.05 -8.10 -3.18
N VAL A 74 1.71 -8.73 -2.20
CA VAL A 74 3.12 -8.48 -1.87
C VAL A 74 3.93 -9.76 -2.05
N ARG A 75 5.09 -9.66 -2.70
CA ARG A 75 6.06 -10.75 -2.77
C ARG A 75 6.83 -10.85 -1.46
N CYS A 76 6.78 -12.02 -0.81
CA CYS A 76 7.53 -12.25 0.43
C CYS A 76 9.05 -12.18 0.16
N PRO A 77 9.82 -11.43 0.95
CA PRO A 77 11.27 -11.31 0.74
C PRO A 77 12.02 -12.60 1.10
N GLN A 78 11.46 -13.43 1.99
CA GLN A 78 12.12 -14.66 2.48
C GLN A 78 11.98 -15.83 1.51
N CYS A 79 10.76 -16.10 1.03
CA CYS A 79 10.47 -17.26 0.19
C CYS A 79 9.97 -16.93 -1.22
N ASN A 80 9.92 -15.65 -1.59
CA ASN A 80 9.50 -15.17 -2.92
C ASN A 80 8.05 -15.51 -3.33
N SER A 81 7.23 -16.04 -2.42
CA SER A 81 5.82 -16.31 -2.69
C SER A 81 4.98 -15.03 -2.69
N ASN A 82 3.96 -14.97 -3.55
CA ASN A 82 3.00 -13.87 -3.55
C ASN A 82 1.97 -14.03 -2.45
N ASN A 83 1.88 -13.05 -1.56
CA ASN A 83 0.92 -12.99 -0.46
C ASN A 83 -0.17 -11.98 -0.81
N ARG A 84 -1.42 -12.44 -0.85
CA ARG A 84 -2.60 -11.63 -1.14
C ARG A 84 -3.43 -11.46 0.12
N PHE A 85 -3.72 -10.23 0.51
CA PHE A 85 -4.50 -9.92 1.70
C PHE A 85 -5.25 -8.60 1.55
N THR A 86 -6.26 -8.39 2.40
CA THR A 86 -7.03 -7.14 2.43
C THR A 86 -6.40 -6.14 3.39
N GLY A 87 -6.37 -4.87 2.98
CA GLY A 87 -6.04 -3.71 3.81
C GLY A 87 -7.14 -2.65 3.69
N TYR A 88 -7.02 -1.59 4.48
CA TYR A 88 -7.88 -0.41 4.34
C TYR A 88 -7.03 0.86 4.42
N PHE A 89 -7.49 1.92 3.78
CA PHE A 89 -6.93 3.27 3.85
C PHE A 89 -8.06 4.26 4.11
N GLY A 90 -7.98 5.02 5.21
CA GLY A 90 -8.93 6.09 5.52
C GLY A 90 -8.31 7.48 5.49
N ASP A 91 -9.13 8.54 5.48
CA ASP A 91 -8.68 9.95 5.57
C ASP A 91 -7.82 10.28 6.81
N SER A 92 -7.79 9.39 7.81
CA SER A 92 -6.98 9.53 9.04
C SER A 92 -5.61 8.86 8.93
N ASP A 93 -5.43 8.02 7.90
CA ASP A 93 -4.20 7.29 7.65
C ASP A 93 -3.28 8.16 6.78
N LYS A 94 -2.03 8.29 7.22
CA LYS A 94 -1.08 9.28 6.69
C LYS A 94 -0.88 9.13 5.18
N VAL A 95 -1.33 10.12 4.42
CA VAL A 95 -0.78 10.46 3.10
C VAL A 95 0.67 10.87 3.34
N ILE A 96 1.61 10.13 2.77
CA ILE A 96 3.02 10.54 2.76
C ILE A 96 3.16 11.45 1.54
N GLU A 97 3.09 12.75 1.75
CA GLU A 97 3.47 13.74 0.75
C GLU A 97 5.00 13.72 0.62
N PHE A 98 5.49 13.48 -0.60
CA PHE A 98 6.91 13.65 -0.97
C PHE A 98 7.11 15.05 -1.57
#